data_AF-A0A2S9Q3A2-F1
#
_entry.id   AF-A0A2S9Q3A2-F1
#
_cell.length_a   1.000
_cell.length_b   1.000
_cell.length_c   1.000
_cell.angle_alpha   90.00
_cell.angle_beta   90.00
_cell.angle_gamma   90.00
#
_symmetry.space_group_name_H-M   'P 1'
#
loop_
_entity.id
_entity.type
_entity.pdbx_description
1 polymer ?
#
loop_
_entity_poly.entity_id
_entity_poly.type
_entity_poly.pdbx_seq_one_letter_code
_entity_poly.pdbx_strand_id
1 'polypeptide(L)'
;MSTEVEVVRAELVRDGEPGPAAAEQGPRYLITQHTMLGPDELPPLADQKPAWTDADFRLSAEDVADLSEPDLADNTITNRESTIRAFMTWCATQDPPRLAYPCTTATYTSYGLHLIRRGKTGEFKPDSVGQYMSRIWNWQPVDLRPDPSRFKGRLRAWKKDWVKAGGEVDRAAAATIEYTVRILDSIDESTNIGKRDAFLVVLAYANLHRESELADQLNKRLRIYDTGIHVTTATSKTDQAGKGAGRFINDRSDLQLVRRARAWFAVLRELGADGPDQPTFRALTVKGGLRSYPADRKRGTRMRPGSLNERLQLLAEQAGVPYIDGKKVTSHSWRAGANTDMAEKGVPLAERNRAGRWADGSHTADTVYDRRHGVGTSDPLDKVPQYGGPARAAVAQARAEPRVDDPAQTET
;
A
#
# COMPACT_ATOMS: atom_id res chain seq x y z
N MET A 1 -14.00 -23.43 76.72
CA MET A 1 -12.81 -24.29 76.88
C MET A 1 -11.76 -23.75 75.94
N SER A 2 -10.86 -22.94 76.49
CA SER A 2 -9.73 -22.30 75.81
C SER A 2 -8.55 -23.25 75.95
N THR A 3 -7.89 -23.59 74.86
CA THR A 3 -6.67 -24.41 74.90
C THR A 3 -5.57 -23.65 74.17
N GLU A 4 -4.47 -23.50 74.90
CA GLU A 4 -3.39 -22.56 74.69
C GLU A 4 -2.58 -22.82 73.43
N VAL A 5 -2.12 -21.73 72.82
CA VAL A 5 -1.14 -21.71 71.73
C VAL A 5 0.24 -21.83 72.37
N GLU A 6 0.89 -22.98 72.18
CA GLU A 6 2.30 -23.15 72.57
C GLU A 6 3.19 -22.53 71.49
N VAL A 7 3.80 -21.40 71.83
CA VAL A 7 4.81 -20.71 71.01
C VAL A 7 6.16 -21.40 71.25
N VAL A 8 6.61 -22.21 70.29
CA VAL A 8 7.97 -22.76 70.32
C VAL A 8 8.95 -21.74 69.73
N ARG A 9 9.89 -21.34 70.59
CA ARG A 9 11.01 -20.43 70.36
C ARG A 9 11.88 -20.92 69.18
N ALA A 10 12.04 -20.09 68.15
CA ALA A 10 13.02 -20.34 67.10
C ALA A 10 14.43 -20.10 67.65
N GLU A 11 15.23 -21.16 67.77
CA GLU A 11 16.66 -21.08 68.01
C GLU A 11 17.38 -20.68 66.71
N LEU A 12 18.20 -19.62 66.78
CA LEU A 12 19.15 -19.24 65.74
C LEU A 12 20.24 -20.32 65.67
N VAL A 13 20.14 -21.20 64.68
CA VAL A 13 21.23 -22.12 64.33
C VAL A 13 22.36 -21.30 63.71
N ARG A 14 23.52 -21.36 64.36
CA ARG A 14 24.78 -20.76 63.93
C ARG A 14 25.30 -21.46 62.67
N ASP A 15 25.89 -20.68 61.78
CA ASP A 15 26.65 -21.11 60.60
C ASP A 15 27.65 -22.22 60.96
N GLY A 16 27.56 -23.39 60.31
CA GLY A 16 28.60 -24.41 60.48
C GLY A 16 28.34 -25.86 60.06
N GLU A 17 27.16 -26.27 59.58
CA GLU A 17 26.97 -27.63 59.07
C GLU A 17 26.56 -27.64 57.59
N PRO A 18 27.26 -28.38 56.72
CA PRO A 18 26.81 -28.57 55.35
C PRO A 18 25.51 -29.38 55.37
N GLY A 19 24.40 -28.76 54.93
CA GLY A 19 23.15 -29.47 54.69
C GLY A 19 23.36 -30.68 53.76
N PRO A 20 22.47 -31.68 53.78
CA PRO A 20 22.60 -32.86 52.93
C PRO A 20 22.78 -32.41 51.48
N ALA A 21 23.85 -32.88 50.84
CA ALA A 21 24.16 -32.57 49.46
C ALA A 21 22.89 -32.72 48.62
N ALA A 22 22.54 -31.68 47.86
CA ALA A 22 21.42 -31.71 46.94
C ALA A 22 21.52 -33.00 46.11
N ALA A 23 20.53 -33.88 46.24
CA ALA A 23 20.49 -35.11 45.45
C ALA A 23 20.67 -34.73 43.97
N GLU A 24 21.67 -35.32 43.31
CA GLU A 24 21.89 -35.12 41.89
C GLU A 24 20.58 -35.43 41.17
N GLN A 25 19.95 -34.38 40.63
CA GLN A 25 18.74 -34.55 39.84
C GLN A 25 19.13 -35.38 38.63
N GLY A 26 18.53 -36.58 38.51
CA GLY A 26 18.77 -37.46 37.38
C GLY A 26 18.52 -36.78 36.04
N PRO A 27 18.99 -37.38 34.93
CA PRO A 27 18.89 -36.79 33.59
C PRO A 27 17.47 -36.31 33.28
N ARG A 28 17.32 -35.01 33.01
CA ARG A 28 16.04 -34.44 32.60
C ARG A 28 15.88 -34.67 31.11
N TYR A 29 14.80 -35.30 30.67
CA TYR A 29 14.56 -35.58 29.25
C TYR A 29 13.65 -34.51 28.60
N LEU A 30 13.86 -34.24 27.31
CA LEU A 30 13.03 -33.35 26.51
C LEU A 30 11.92 -34.15 25.82
N ILE A 31 10.79 -34.30 26.51
CA ILE A 31 9.62 -35.00 25.99
C ILE A 31 8.57 -33.97 25.57
N THR A 32 8.10 -34.06 24.33
CA THR A 32 6.99 -33.25 23.80
C THR A 32 5.86 -34.15 23.32
N GLN A 33 4.71 -33.58 22.98
CA GLN A 33 3.57 -34.33 22.42
C GLN A 33 3.87 -35.05 21.09
N HIS A 34 5.03 -34.80 20.49
CA HIS A 34 5.48 -35.40 19.23
C HIS A 34 6.63 -36.42 19.41
N THR A 35 7.07 -36.69 20.64
CA THR A 35 8.15 -37.63 20.90
C THR A 35 7.67 -39.07 20.66
N MET A 36 8.23 -39.74 19.65
CA MET A 36 8.08 -41.19 19.41
C MET A 36 9.46 -41.84 19.53
N LEU A 37 9.55 -42.95 20.27
CA LEU A 37 10.80 -43.66 20.59
C LEU A 37 10.66 -45.15 20.22
N GLY A 38 11.72 -45.74 19.68
CA GLY A 38 11.80 -47.18 19.46
C GLY A 38 12.03 -47.99 20.75
N PRO A 39 12.00 -49.33 20.68
CA PRO A 39 12.39 -50.19 21.79
C PRO A 39 13.82 -49.86 22.25
N ASP A 40 14.00 -49.66 23.56
CA ASP A 40 15.26 -49.32 24.23
C ASP A 40 15.88 -47.94 23.86
N GLU A 41 15.15 -47.09 23.13
CA GLU A 41 15.59 -45.73 22.81
C GLU A 41 15.21 -44.74 23.92
N LEU A 42 16.22 -44.11 24.53
CA LEU A 42 16.01 -43.06 25.51
C LEU A 42 15.72 -41.72 24.81
N PRO A 43 14.79 -40.90 25.33
CA PRO A 43 14.55 -39.57 24.77
C PRO A 43 15.81 -38.70 24.84
N PRO A 44 15.92 -37.64 24.02
CA PRO A 44 17.01 -36.69 24.13
C PRO A 44 17.00 -36.01 25.50
N LEU A 45 18.18 -35.75 26.06
CA LEU A 45 18.29 -35.03 27.32
C LEU A 45 17.98 -33.54 27.11
N ALA A 46 17.31 -32.94 28.08
CA ALA A 46 16.89 -31.54 28.08
C ALA A 46 18.06 -30.55 28.21
N ASP A 47 19.24 -31.03 28.62
CA ASP A 47 20.49 -30.30 28.71
C ASP A 47 21.45 -30.61 27.54
N GLN A 48 21.12 -31.59 26.70
CA GLN A 48 21.86 -31.90 25.48
C GLN A 48 21.68 -30.75 24.49
N LYS A 49 22.62 -29.80 24.55
CA LYS A 49 22.75 -28.77 23.52
C LYS A 49 23.38 -29.41 22.29
N PRO A 50 22.90 -29.10 21.07
CA PRO A 50 23.62 -29.47 19.87
C PRO A 50 25.07 -28.98 19.96
N ALA A 51 26.03 -29.79 19.51
CA ALA A 51 27.44 -29.42 19.48
C ALA A 51 27.72 -28.44 18.32
N TRP A 52 27.13 -27.24 18.39
CA TRP A 52 27.42 -26.18 17.45
C TRP A 52 28.90 -25.77 17.56
N THR A 53 29.53 -25.61 16.42
CA THR A 53 30.90 -25.11 16.26
C THR A 53 30.87 -23.60 16.00
N ASP A 54 32.02 -22.91 16.08
CA ASP A 54 32.08 -21.49 15.69
C ASP A 54 31.60 -21.27 14.24
N ALA A 55 31.86 -22.24 13.34
CA ALA A 55 31.43 -22.17 11.95
C ALA A 55 29.91 -22.08 11.78
N ASP A 56 29.13 -22.70 12.67
CA ASP A 56 27.65 -22.64 12.63
C ASP A 56 27.09 -21.24 12.95
N PHE A 57 27.92 -20.35 13.49
CA PHE A 57 27.55 -18.96 13.83
C PHE A 57 28.22 -17.91 12.93
N ARG A 58 28.95 -18.34 11.89
CA ARG A 58 29.63 -17.43 10.94
C ARG A 58 29.05 -17.59 9.55
N LEU A 59 28.72 -16.46 8.94
CA LEU A 59 28.45 -16.38 7.51
C LEU A 59 29.76 -16.25 6.75
N SER A 60 29.84 -16.83 5.54
CA SER A 60 30.99 -16.62 4.67
C SER A 60 31.04 -15.17 4.17
N ALA A 61 32.19 -14.74 3.64
CA ALA A 61 32.30 -13.40 3.05
C ALA A 61 31.36 -13.22 1.84
N GLU A 62 31.09 -14.30 1.11
CA GLU A 62 30.14 -14.34 -0.01
C GLU A 62 28.70 -14.17 0.49
N ASP A 63 28.29 -14.91 1.53
CA ASP A 63 26.96 -14.76 2.14
C ASP A 63 26.73 -13.35 2.69
N VAL A 64 27.76 -12.74 3.30
CA VAL A 64 27.68 -11.36 3.78
C VAL A 64 27.58 -10.37 2.62
N ALA A 65 28.26 -10.62 1.50
CA ALA A 65 28.14 -9.80 0.30
C ALA A 65 26.74 -9.91 -0.32
N ASP A 66 26.17 -11.12 -0.43
CA ASP A 66 24.82 -11.34 -0.92
C ASP A 66 23.76 -10.70 -0.01
N LEU A 67 23.92 -10.81 1.31
CA LEU A 67 23.04 -10.15 2.29
C LEU A 67 23.25 -8.63 2.37
N SER A 68 24.34 -8.10 1.82
CA SER A 68 24.55 -6.66 1.71
C SER A 68 23.72 -6.04 0.59
N GLU A 69 23.20 -6.85 -0.34
CA GLU A 69 22.22 -6.38 -1.31
C GLU A 69 20.92 -5.98 -0.60
N PRO A 70 20.41 -4.76 -0.82
CA PRO A 70 19.21 -4.30 -0.13
C PRO A 70 17.98 -5.14 -0.54
N ASP A 71 17.43 -5.86 0.43
CA ASP A 71 16.18 -6.63 0.37
C ASP A 71 14.91 -5.75 0.28
N LEU A 72 15.07 -4.44 0.52
CA LEU A 72 14.00 -3.45 0.53
C LEU A 72 14.16 -2.42 -0.60
N ALA A 73 13.04 -1.96 -1.14
CA ALA A 73 13.01 -0.88 -2.11
C ALA A 73 13.67 0.42 -1.55
N ASP A 74 14.41 1.16 -2.39
CA ASP A 74 15.17 2.37 -2.03
C ASP A 74 14.35 3.41 -1.23
N ASN A 75 13.09 3.60 -1.60
CA ASN A 75 12.21 4.53 -0.91
C ASN A 75 11.83 4.03 0.50
N THR A 76 11.71 2.72 0.68
CA THR A 76 11.48 2.11 2.00
C THR A 76 12.69 2.31 2.90
N ILE A 77 13.91 2.16 2.36
CA ILE A 77 15.17 2.40 3.09
C ILE A 77 15.25 3.86 3.52
N THR A 78 15.14 4.80 2.58
CA THR A 78 15.20 6.25 2.88
C THR A 78 14.19 6.66 3.95
N ASN A 79 12.94 6.19 3.84
CA ASN A 79 11.90 6.50 4.81
C ASN A 79 12.15 5.84 6.17
N ARG A 80 12.68 4.61 6.19
CA ARG A 80 13.05 3.90 7.42
C ARG A 80 14.19 4.64 8.13
N GLU A 81 15.27 4.96 7.43
CA GLU A 81 16.42 5.68 8.00
C GLU A 81 16.03 7.04 8.56
N SER A 82 15.25 7.83 7.82
CA SER A 82 14.75 9.13 8.29
C SER A 82 13.89 8.98 9.55
N THR A 83 13.00 7.98 9.58
CA THR A 83 12.15 7.69 10.74
C THR A 83 12.99 7.26 11.95
N ILE A 84 13.96 6.38 11.75
CA ILE A 84 14.86 5.90 12.82
C ILE A 84 15.68 7.05 13.37
N ARG A 85 16.26 7.89 12.51
CA ARG A 85 17.03 9.07 12.92
C ARG A 85 16.20 9.99 13.80
N ALA A 86 14.97 10.31 13.39
CA ALA A 86 14.06 11.14 14.17
C ALA A 86 13.73 10.53 15.56
N PHE A 87 13.57 9.21 15.64
CA PHE A 87 13.34 8.50 16.89
C PHE A 87 14.58 8.50 17.79
N MET A 88 15.75 8.19 17.25
CA MET A 88 17.02 8.22 17.98
C MET A 88 17.31 9.61 18.54
N THR A 89 17.11 10.66 17.74
CA THR A 89 17.23 12.05 18.20
C THR A 89 16.26 12.33 19.34
N TRP A 90 14.99 11.96 19.23
CA TRP A 90 14.02 12.17 20.31
C TRP A 90 14.40 11.42 21.59
N CYS A 91 14.89 10.18 21.48
CA CYS A 91 15.36 9.39 22.61
C CYS A 91 16.55 10.05 23.33
N ALA A 92 17.50 10.60 22.57
CA ALA A 92 18.68 11.29 23.11
C ALA A 92 18.34 12.61 23.81
N THR A 93 17.26 13.29 23.42
CA THR A 93 16.83 14.55 24.05
C THR A 93 15.95 14.36 25.30
N GLN A 94 15.70 13.13 25.74
CA GLN A 94 14.97 12.89 27.00
C GLN A 94 15.89 13.08 28.21
N ASP A 95 15.31 13.37 29.36
CA ASP A 95 16.03 13.48 30.63
C ASP A 95 15.45 12.51 31.68
N PRO A 96 16.17 11.45 32.08
CA PRO A 96 17.44 10.99 31.50
C PRO A 96 17.26 10.47 30.06
N PRO A 97 18.34 10.41 29.25
CA PRO A 97 18.29 9.88 27.88
C PRO A 97 17.76 8.45 27.84
N ARG A 98 17.01 8.12 26.78
CA ARG A 98 16.41 6.79 26.59
C ARG A 98 17.19 5.99 25.55
N LEU A 99 17.26 4.67 25.75
CA LEU A 99 17.83 3.75 24.75
C LEU A 99 16.84 3.55 23.58
N ALA A 100 17.32 3.78 22.35
CA ALA A 100 16.53 3.66 21.12
C ALA A 100 16.60 2.24 20.49
N TYR A 101 17.67 1.48 20.78
CA TYR A 101 17.90 0.15 20.23
C TYR A 101 18.69 -0.74 21.19
N PRO A 102 18.13 -1.87 21.66
CA PRO A 102 16.70 -2.17 21.68
C PRO A 102 15.94 -1.17 22.57
N CYS A 103 14.78 -0.68 22.16
CA CYS A 103 13.96 0.20 23.01
C CYS A 103 12.94 -0.58 23.85
N THR A 104 12.64 -0.07 25.05
CA THR A 104 11.59 -0.64 25.90
C THR A 104 10.19 -0.32 25.37
N THR A 105 9.19 -1.11 25.78
CA THR A 105 7.76 -0.81 25.54
C THR A 105 7.38 0.58 26.03
N ALA A 106 7.96 1.04 27.13
CA ALA A 106 7.75 2.39 27.66
C ALA A 106 8.30 3.46 26.70
N THR A 107 9.53 3.32 26.20
CA THR A 107 10.13 4.24 25.24
C THR A 107 9.33 4.29 23.93
N TYR A 108 9.00 3.12 23.36
CA TYR A 108 8.18 3.02 22.15
C TYR A 108 6.81 3.69 22.33
N THR A 109 6.11 3.39 23.42
CA THR A 109 4.80 3.97 23.70
C THR A 109 4.88 5.49 23.94
N SER A 110 5.88 5.97 24.70
CA SER A 110 6.10 7.39 24.95
C SER A 110 6.35 8.18 23.66
N TYR A 111 7.15 7.64 22.74
CA TYR A 111 7.38 8.29 21.44
C TYR A 111 6.11 8.31 20.58
N GLY A 112 5.38 7.20 20.51
CA GLY A 112 4.10 7.15 19.82
C GLY A 112 3.10 8.18 20.36
N LEU A 113 3.01 8.35 21.69
CA LEU A 113 2.19 9.39 22.31
C LEU A 113 2.69 10.81 22.03
N HIS A 114 4.01 11.02 21.98
CA HIS A 114 4.61 12.29 21.55
C HIS A 114 4.21 12.64 20.11
N LEU A 115 4.28 11.69 19.17
CA LEU A 115 3.84 11.89 17.79
C LEU A 115 2.33 12.14 17.70
N ILE A 116 1.51 11.46 18.51
CA ILE A 116 0.06 11.75 18.57
C ILE A 116 -0.20 13.18 19.06
N ARG A 117 0.55 13.68 20.06
CA ARG A 117 0.40 15.07 20.53
C ARG A 117 0.72 16.09 19.44
N ARG A 118 1.83 15.88 18.71
CA ARG A 118 2.19 16.68 17.52
C ARG A 118 1.17 16.55 16.39
N GLY A 119 0.60 15.37 16.22
CA GLY A 119 -0.50 15.15 15.28
C GLY A 119 -1.75 15.94 15.62
N LYS A 120 -2.09 16.03 16.91
CA LYS A 120 -3.22 16.85 17.38
C LYS A 120 -3.01 18.36 17.20
N THR A 121 -1.77 18.82 17.03
CA THR A 121 -1.46 20.22 16.66
C THR A 121 -1.36 20.43 15.14
N GLY A 122 -1.75 19.43 14.34
CA GLY A 122 -1.80 19.51 12.87
C GLY A 122 -0.54 19.04 12.15
N GLU A 123 0.51 18.64 12.85
CA GLU A 123 1.78 18.27 12.21
C GLU A 123 1.73 16.90 11.51
N PHE A 124 0.97 15.96 12.07
CA PHE A 124 0.86 14.59 11.57
C PHE A 124 -0.58 14.09 11.50
N LYS A 125 -0.85 13.26 10.50
CA LYS A 125 -2.10 12.49 10.42
C LYS A 125 -1.96 11.14 11.13
N PRO A 126 -3.07 10.52 11.60
CA PRO A 126 -3.02 9.21 12.27
C PRO A 126 -2.28 8.13 11.49
N ASP A 127 -2.52 8.02 10.18
CA ASP A 127 -1.87 7.00 9.35
C ASP A 127 -0.35 7.23 9.23
N SER A 128 0.09 8.50 9.20
CA SER A 128 1.52 8.85 9.19
C SER A 128 2.20 8.38 10.48
N VAL A 129 1.60 8.64 11.63
CA VAL A 129 2.12 8.18 12.93
C VAL A 129 2.16 6.65 13.01
N GLY A 130 1.10 5.98 12.51
CA GLY A 130 1.07 4.52 12.43
C GLY A 130 2.21 3.94 11.59
N GLN A 131 2.50 4.53 10.42
CA GLN A 131 3.60 4.11 9.56
C GLN A 131 4.97 4.37 10.20
N TYR A 132 5.17 5.52 10.83
CA TYR A 132 6.41 5.84 11.56
C TYR A 132 6.70 4.79 12.63
N MET A 133 5.72 4.54 13.49
CA MET A 133 5.84 3.59 14.58
C MET A 133 6.03 2.15 14.09
N SER A 134 5.38 1.77 12.99
CA SER A 134 5.59 0.47 12.35
C SER A 134 7.03 0.27 11.86
N ARG A 135 7.65 1.29 11.26
CA ARG A 135 9.05 1.22 10.82
C ARG A 135 10.00 1.05 12.00
N ILE A 136 9.76 1.79 13.08
CA ILE A 136 10.54 1.67 14.32
C ILE A 136 10.40 0.27 14.90
N TRP A 137 9.17 -0.25 14.99
CA TRP A 137 8.91 -1.60 15.51
C TRP A 137 9.60 -2.70 14.69
N ASN A 138 9.51 -2.63 13.36
CA ASN A 138 10.18 -3.60 12.48
C ASN A 138 11.71 -3.49 12.53
N TRP A 139 12.25 -2.31 12.83
CA TRP A 139 13.69 -2.11 12.98
C TRP A 139 14.25 -2.77 14.26
N GLN A 140 13.47 -2.90 15.34
CA GLN A 140 13.91 -3.52 16.60
C GLN A 140 14.29 -5.00 16.42
N PRO A 141 15.23 -5.53 17.24
CA PRO A 141 15.58 -6.96 17.22
C PRO A 141 14.34 -7.80 17.47
N VAL A 142 14.15 -8.89 16.71
CA VAL A 142 12.90 -9.69 16.71
C VAL A 142 12.51 -10.12 18.12
N ASP A 143 13.46 -10.63 18.90
CA ASP A 143 13.24 -11.15 20.26
C ASP A 143 13.07 -10.05 21.32
N LEU A 144 13.40 -8.80 20.98
CA LEU A 144 13.34 -7.64 21.87
C LEU A 144 12.34 -6.59 21.39
N ARG A 145 11.42 -6.95 20.50
CA ARG A 145 10.40 -6.03 19.98
C ARG A 145 9.50 -5.53 21.12
N PRO A 146 9.26 -4.21 21.22
CA PRO A 146 8.35 -3.67 22.22
C PRO A 146 6.89 -4.07 21.93
N ASP A 147 6.08 -4.18 22.97
CA ASP A 147 4.63 -4.43 22.83
C ASP A 147 3.93 -3.19 22.23
N PRO A 148 3.34 -3.28 21.02
CA PRO A 148 2.71 -2.15 20.38
C PRO A 148 1.27 -1.90 20.84
N SER A 149 0.70 -2.75 21.70
CA SER A 149 -0.75 -2.81 21.97
C SER A 149 -1.31 -1.52 22.55
N ARG A 150 -0.63 -0.95 23.56
CA ARG A 150 -1.05 0.31 24.22
C ARG A 150 -1.03 1.49 23.24
N PHE A 151 0.06 1.62 22.47
CA PHE A 151 0.17 2.64 21.43
C PHE A 151 -0.92 2.47 20.36
N LYS A 152 -1.10 1.26 19.80
CA LYS A 152 -2.14 0.98 18.80
C LYS A 152 -3.54 1.27 19.32
N GLY A 153 -3.82 1.01 20.61
CA GLY A 153 -5.07 1.41 21.26
C GLY A 153 -5.30 2.93 21.23
N ARG A 154 -4.29 3.73 21.61
CA ARG A 154 -4.38 5.20 21.60
C ARG A 154 -4.43 5.78 20.19
N LEU A 155 -3.70 5.19 19.24
CA LEU A 155 -3.76 5.59 17.83
C LEU A 155 -5.16 5.38 17.25
N ARG A 156 -5.82 4.25 17.55
CA ARG A 156 -7.21 3.97 17.12
C ARG A 156 -8.20 4.97 17.72
N ALA A 157 -8.07 5.27 19.01
CA ALA A 157 -8.91 6.28 19.66
C ALA A 157 -8.73 7.66 19.01
N TRP A 158 -7.48 8.11 18.81
CA TRP A 158 -7.22 9.37 18.13
C TRP A 158 -7.73 9.38 16.69
N LYS A 159 -7.57 8.28 15.93
CA LYS A 159 -8.12 8.19 14.57
C LYS A 159 -9.64 8.36 14.56
N LYS A 160 -10.37 7.79 15.53
CA LYS A 160 -11.81 7.98 15.66
C LYS A 160 -12.18 9.44 15.93
N ASP A 161 -11.47 10.10 16.86
CA ASP A 161 -11.71 11.51 17.18
C ASP A 161 -11.37 12.43 16.00
N TRP A 162 -10.28 12.13 15.30
CA TRP A 162 -9.83 12.88 14.13
C TRP A 162 -10.83 12.78 12.97
N VAL A 163 -11.38 11.59 12.69
CA VAL A 163 -12.44 11.44 11.67
C VAL A 163 -13.70 12.19 12.10
N LYS A 164 -14.11 12.12 13.37
CA LYS A 164 -15.27 12.89 13.89
C LYS A 164 -15.09 14.39 13.76
N ALA A 165 -13.86 14.88 13.84
CA ALA A 165 -13.50 16.28 13.65
C ALA A 165 -13.41 16.69 12.16
N GLY A 166 -13.82 15.82 11.23
CA GLY A 166 -13.77 16.08 9.78
C GLY A 166 -12.45 15.68 9.11
N GLY A 167 -11.57 14.96 9.82
CA GLY A 167 -10.32 14.47 9.24
C GLY A 167 -10.54 13.42 8.16
N GLU A 168 -10.02 13.67 6.96
CA GLU A 168 -10.07 12.74 5.82
C GLU A 168 -8.65 12.32 5.38
N VAL A 169 -8.55 11.09 4.90
CA VAL A 169 -7.32 10.57 4.28
C VAL A 169 -7.12 11.28 2.95
N ASP A 170 -5.94 11.87 2.74
CA ASP A 170 -5.64 12.52 1.47
C ASP A 170 -5.64 11.49 0.34
N ARG A 171 -6.46 11.76 -0.68
CA ARG A 171 -6.48 11.01 -1.93
C ARG A 171 -6.19 11.97 -3.06
N ALA A 172 -5.46 11.49 -4.05
CA ALA A 172 -5.31 12.21 -5.30
C ALA A 172 -6.69 12.50 -5.93
N ALA A 173 -6.77 13.53 -6.77
CA ALA A 173 -7.91 13.70 -7.68
C ALA A 173 -8.11 12.45 -8.55
N ALA A 174 -9.30 12.25 -9.11
CA ALA A 174 -9.48 11.33 -10.23
C ALA A 174 -9.39 12.14 -11.53
N ALA A 175 -8.39 11.84 -12.36
CA ALA A 175 -8.28 12.42 -13.70
C ALA A 175 -9.04 11.50 -14.66
N THR A 176 -10.37 11.61 -14.69
CA THR A 176 -11.24 10.86 -15.62
C THR A 176 -10.93 11.19 -17.08
N ILE A 177 -11.60 10.51 -18.00
CA ILE A 177 -11.36 10.69 -19.44
C ILE A 177 -11.49 12.15 -19.86
N GLU A 178 -12.47 12.89 -19.35
CA GLU A 178 -12.68 14.31 -19.66
C GLU A 178 -11.44 15.15 -19.32
N TYR A 179 -10.96 15.05 -18.08
CA TYR A 179 -9.76 15.77 -17.65
C TYR A 179 -8.51 15.27 -18.37
N THR A 180 -8.43 13.98 -18.66
CA THR A 180 -7.30 13.39 -19.38
C THR A 180 -7.20 13.94 -20.80
N VAL A 181 -8.31 13.99 -21.56
CA VAL A 181 -8.35 14.59 -22.90
C VAL A 181 -8.04 16.08 -22.83
N ARG A 182 -8.62 16.82 -21.89
CA ARG A 182 -8.30 18.25 -21.70
C ARG A 182 -6.81 18.50 -21.43
N ILE A 183 -6.17 17.64 -20.63
CA ILE A 183 -4.73 17.73 -20.39
C ILE A 183 -3.97 17.44 -21.69
N LEU A 184 -4.34 16.39 -22.43
CA LEU A 184 -3.71 16.06 -23.72
C LEU A 184 -3.81 17.20 -24.74
N ASP A 185 -4.95 17.87 -24.83
CA ASP A 185 -5.19 18.96 -25.77
C ASP A 185 -4.33 20.20 -25.48
N SER A 186 -3.83 20.33 -24.24
CA SER A 186 -2.90 21.41 -23.86
C SER A 186 -1.43 21.11 -24.21
N ILE A 187 -1.09 19.88 -24.60
CA ILE A 187 0.29 19.46 -24.83
C ILE A 187 0.73 19.80 -26.26
N ASP A 188 1.84 20.52 -26.38
CA ASP A 188 2.49 20.77 -27.68
C ASP A 188 3.25 19.53 -28.18
N GLU A 189 2.52 18.65 -28.87
CA GLU A 189 3.04 17.43 -29.50
C GLU A 189 4.00 17.67 -30.69
N SER A 190 4.30 18.93 -31.07
CA SER A 190 5.36 19.22 -32.05
C SER A 190 6.76 19.00 -31.48
N THR A 191 6.91 19.16 -30.15
CA THR A 191 8.19 19.05 -29.44
C THR A 191 8.48 17.63 -28.95
N ASN A 192 9.76 17.30 -28.76
CA ASN A 192 10.15 16.02 -28.15
C ASN A 192 9.61 15.87 -26.71
N ILE A 193 9.51 16.98 -25.97
CA ILE A 193 8.96 17.01 -24.62
C ILE A 193 7.46 16.68 -24.67
N GLY A 194 6.71 17.35 -25.54
CA GLY A 194 5.28 17.09 -25.67
C GLY A 194 4.96 15.69 -26.18
N LYS A 195 5.73 15.14 -27.13
CA LYS A 195 5.56 13.73 -27.56
C LYS A 195 5.74 12.74 -26.40
N ARG A 196 6.78 12.95 -25.56
CA ARG A 196 6.97 12.14 -24.33
C ARG A 196 5.79 12.28 -23.39
N ASP A 197 5.37 13.51 -23.13
CA ASP A 197 4.40 13.84 -22.10
C ASP A 197 2.98 13.42 -22.50
N ALA A 198 2.60 13.58 -23.77
CA ALA A 198 1.36 13.04 -24.31
C ALA A 198 1.29 11.52 -24.18
N PHE A 199 2.37 10.81 -24.56
CA PHE A 199 2.42 9.35 -24.39
C PHE A 199 2.40 8.94 -22.91
N LEU A 200 3.08 9.69 -22.03
CA LEU A 200 3.08 9.46 -20.59
C LEU A 200 1.67 9.55 -19.99
N VAL A 201 0.93 10.62 -20.32
CA VAL A 201 -0.44 10.85 -19.84
C VAL A 201 -1.38 9.74 -20.31
N VAL A 202 -1.38 9.43 -21.61
CA VAL A 202 -2.25 8.38 -22.16
C VAL A 202 -1.92 7.02 -21.55
N LEU A 203 -0.64 6.66 -21.43
CA LEU A 203 -0.24 5.36 -20.88
C LEU A 203 -0.52 5.25 -19.39
N ALA A 204 -0.44 6.36 -18.63
CA ALA A 204 -0.82 6.40 -17.23
C ALA A 204 -2.31 6.10 -17.04
N TYR A 205 -3.16 6.71 -17.86
CA TYR A 205 -4.61 6.48 -17.88
C TYR A 205 -4.96 5.07 -18.34
N ALA A 206 -4.57 4.73 -19.58
CA ALA A 206 -5.09 3.57 -20.28
C ALA A 206 -4.66 2.23 -19.66
N ASN A 207 -3.52 2.19 -18.97
CA ASN A 207 -3.03 1.00 -18.27
C ASN A 207 -3.11 1.09 -16.74
N LEU A 208 -3.72 2.15 -16.19
CA LEU A 208 -3.85 2.37 -14.75
C LEU A 208 -2.50 2.34 -14.02
N HIS A 209 -1.42 2.82 -14.62
CA HIS A 209 -0.08 2.64 -14.06
C HIS A 209 0.12 3.39 -12.74
N ARG A 210 0.94 2.80 -11.86
CA ARG A 210 1.60 3.55 -10.78
C ARG A 210 2.79 4.32 -11.36
N GLU A 211 3.16 5.42 -10.71
CA GLU A 211 4.34 6.23 -11.09
C GLU A 211 5.63 5.41 -11.17
N SER A 212 5.84 4.46 -10.27
CA SER A 212 7.01 3.59 -10.28
C SER A 212 6.98 2.63 -11.48
N GLU A 213 5.81 2.13 -11.84
CA GLU A 213 5.64 1.25 -13.00
C GLU A 213 5.96 2.01 -14.30
N LEU A 214 5.53 3.27 -14.43
CA LEU A 214 5.94 4.14 -15.55
C LEU A 214 7.45 4.39 -15.55
N ALA A 215 8.02 4.69 -14.39
CA ALA A 215 9.45 4.99 -14.24
C ALA A 215 10.38 3.80 -14.54
N ASP A 216 9.87 2.58 -14.39
CA ASP A 216 10.59 1.32 -14.63
C ASP A 216 10.16 0.62 -15.94
N GLN A 217 9.28 1.26 -16.72
CA GLN A 217 8.87 0.73 -18.01
C GLN A 217 10.04 0.75 -19.01
N LEU A 218 10.24 -0.38 -19.68
CA LEU A 218 11.28 -0.58 -20.70
C LEU A 218 10.66 -0.64 -22.09
N ASN A 219 11.44 -0.25 -23.10
CA ASN A 219 11.01 -0.28 -24.50
C ASN A 219 10.54 -1.67 -24.93
N LYS A 220 11.29 -2.73 -24.57
CA LYS A 220 10.93 -4.13 -24.91
C LYS A 220 9.59 -4.60 -24.32
N ARG A 221 9.07 -3.90 -23.31
CA ARG A 221 7.82 -4.24 -22.63
C ARG A 221 6.60 -3.57 -23.25
N LEU A 222 6.79 -2.80 -24.32
CA LEU A 222 5.72 -2.18 -25.11
C LEU A 222 5.80 -2.72 -26.53
N ARG A 223 4.74 -3.43 -26.96
CA ARG A 223 4.59 -3.86 -28.36
C ARG A 223 3.47 -3.05 -28.98
N ILE A 224 3.82 -2.23 -29.97
CA ILE A 224 2.89 -1.32 -30.64
C ILE A 224 2.34 -2.02 -31.88
N TYR A 225 1.02 -2.17 -31.92
CA TYR A 225 0.24 -2.69 -33.06
C TYR A 225 -0.59 -1.55 -33.65
N ASP A 226 -1.22 -1.78 -34.81
CA ASP A 226 -2.08 -0.76 -35.44
C ASP A 226 -3.38 -0.55 -34.67
N THR A 227 -3.87 -1.59 -33.97
CA THR A 227 -5.12 -1.56 -33.20
C THR A 227 -4.93 -1.22 -31.72
N GLY A 228 -3.69 -1.10 -31.24
CA GLY A 228 -3.43 -0.91 -29.82
C GLY A 228 -2.00 -1.22 -29.39
N ILE A 229 -1.78 -1.33 -28.08
CA ILE A 229 -0.47 -1.62 -27.49
C ILE A 229 -0.60 -2.76 -26.50
N HIS A 230 0.27 -3.76 -26.62
CA HIS A 230 0.47 -4.75 -25.57
C HIS A 230 1.53 -4.23 -24.58
N VAL A 231 1.11 -4.01 -23.35
CA VAL A 231 1.94 -3.49 -22.26
C VAL A 231 2.25 -4.61 -21.28
N THR A 232 3.52 -4.82 -21.00
CA THR A 232 3.97 -5.74 -19.94
C THR A 232 4.51 -4.93 -18.76
N THR A 233 3.88 -5.05 -17.59
CA THR A 233 4.37 -4.46 -16.34
C THR A 233 5.07 -5.58 -15.56
N ALA A 234 6.40 -5.56 -15.46
CA ALA A 234 7.14 -6.72 -14.92
C ALA A 234 7.04 -6.90 -13.41
N THR A 235 6.90 -5.80 -12.66
CA THR A 235 6.68 -5.84 -11.23
C THR A 235 5.58 -4.87 -10.88
N SER A 236 4.68 -5.31 -10.00
CA SER A 236 3.69 -4.44 -9.41
C SER A 236 3.72 -4.64 -7.90
N LYS A 237 3.24 -3.66 -7.13
CA LYS A 237 3.23 -3.75 -5.67
C LYS A 237 2.53 -5.01 -5.13
N THR A 238 1.57 -5.52 -5.89
CA THR A 238 0.76 -6.71 -5.58
C THR A 238 1.34 -8.00 -6.16
N ASP A 239 2.32 -7.90 -7.06
CA ASP A 239 3.02 -9.04 -7.68
C ASP A 239 4.38 -9.26 -6.99
N GLN A 240 4.31 -9.74 -5.74
CA GLN A 240 5.49 -10.08 -4.94
C GLN A 240 6.29 -11.25 -5.54
N ALA A 241 5.67 -12.05 -6.42
CA ALA A 241 6.30 -13.17 -7.11
C ALA A 241 6.98 -12.78 -8.44
N GLY A 242 6.86 -11.53 -8.89
CA GLY A 242 7.52 -11.03 -10.10
C GLY A 242 7.06 -11.68 -11.41
N LYS A 243 5.82 -12.21 -11.46
CA LYS A 243 5.28 -12.88 -12.66
C LYS A 243 5.07 -11.91 -13.82
N GLY A 244 4.91 -10.63 -13.53
CA GLY A 244 4.51 -9.60 -14.46
C GLY A 244 3.03 -9.71 -14.85
N ALA A 245 2.48 -8.60 -15.32
CA ALA A 245 1.13 -8.52 -15.87
C ALA A 245 1.17 -7.92 -17.27
N GLY A 246 0.79 -8.73 -18.27
CA GLY A 246 0.59 -8.30 -19.65
C GLY A 246 -0.86 -7.91 -19.90
N ARG A 247 -1.09 -6.80 -20.61
CA ARG A 247 -2.43 -6.40 -21.06
C ARG A 247 -2.36 -5.76 -22.43
N PHE A 248 -3.28 -6.16 -23.31
CA PHE A 248 -3.56 -5.44 -24.54
C PHE A 248 -4.50 -4.26 -24.28
N ILE A 249 -4.17 -3.11 -24.86
CA ILE A 249 -4.92 -1.86 -24.73
C ILE A 249 -5.30 -1.41 -26.13
N ASN A 250 -6.60 -1.44 -26.43
CA ASN A 250 -7.12 -0.95 -27.70
C ASN A 250 -6.82 0.54 -27.86
N ASP A 251 -6.51 0.94 -29.08
CA ASP A 251 -6.47 2.35 -29.42
C ASP A 251 -7.88 2.93 -29.41
N ARG A 252 -8.00 4.17 -28.94
CA ARG A 252 -9.24 4.93 -28.96
C ARG A 252 -9.00 6.25 -29.66
N SER A 253 -9.98 6.74 -30.40
CA SER A 253 -9.83 7.97 -31.21
C SER A 253 -9.57 9.23 -30.37
N ASP A 254 -10.06 9.27 -29.13
CA ASP A 254 -9.81 10.36 -28.18
C ASP A 254 -8.40 10.29 -27.57
N LEU A 255 -7.93 9.08 -27.24
CA LEU A 255 -6.62 8.87 -26.61
C LEU A 255 -5.46 8.72 -27.59
N GLN A 256 -5.70 8.31 -28.84
CA GLN A 256 -4.72 8.17 -29.93
C GLN A 256 -3.40 7.53 -29.44
N LEU A 257 -3.54 6.48 -28.64
CA LEU A 257 -2.47 5.78 -27.92
C LEU A 257 -1.40 5.30 -28.88
N VAL A 258 -1.80 4.70 -30.01
CA VAL A 258 -0.85 4.16 -31.00
C VAL A 258 -0.08 5.30 -31.65
N ARG A 259 -0.74 6.38 -32.10
CA ARG A 259 -0.07 7.54 -32.69
C ARG A 259 0.96 8.13 -31.74
N ARG A 260 0.57 8.40 -30.49
CA ARG A 260 1.44 9.01 -29.47
C ARG A 260 2.61 8.12 -29.10
N ALA A 261 2.39 6.81 -29.00
CA ALA A 261 3.47 5.85 -28.81
C ALA A 261 4.45 5.84 -29.97
N ARG A 262 3.97 5.76 -31.21
CA ARG A 262 4.83 5.79 -32.41
C ARG A 262 5.64 7.08 -32.49
N ALA A 263 5.03 8.22 -32.21
CA ALA A 263 5.70 9.52 -32.18
C ALA A 263 6.81 9.57 -31.13
N TRP A 264 6.56 9.08 -29.91
CA TRP A 264 7.58 9.04 -28.87
C TRP A 264 8.71 8.05 -29.18
N PHE A 265 8.40 6.86 -29.69
CA PHE A 265 9.43 5.88 -30.07
C PHE A 265 10.27 6.35 -31.26
N ALA A 266 9.72 7.16 -32.18
CA ALA A 266 10.50 7.81 -33.21
C ALA A 266 11.55 8.77 -32.61
N VAL A 267 11.15 9.59 -31.63
CA VAL A 267 12.08 10.47 -30.89
C VAL A 267 13.16 9.65 -30.16
N LEU A 268 12.80 8.54 -29.51
CA LEU A 268 13.78 7.67 -28.86
C LEU A 268 14.81 7.13 -29.86
N ARG A 269 14.38 6.76 -31.07
CA ARG A 269 15.29 6.30 -32.14
C ARG A 269 16.21 7.41 -32.62
N GLU A 270 15.67 8.59 -32.90
CA GLU A 270 16.46 9.77 -33.30
C GLU A 270 17.52 10.14 -32.25
N LEU A 271 17.22 9.95 -30.98
CA LEU A 271 18.12 10.22 -29.86
C LEU A 271 19.03 9.03 -29.48
N GLY A 272 18.97 7.90 -30.21
CA GLY A 272 19.78 6.71 -29.92
C GLY A 272 19.43 6.00 -28.59
N ALA A 273 18.17 6.07 -28.17
CA ALA A 273 17.67 5.56 -26.89
C ALA A 273 16.50 4.55 -27.04
N ASP A 274 16.36 3.92 -28.22
CA ASP A 274 15.31 2.95 -28.55
C ASP A 274 15.67 1.49 -28.24
N GLY A 275 16.87 1.22 -27.73
CA GLY A 275 17.31 -0.12 -27.34
C GLY A 275 16.32 -0.84 -26.39
N PRO A 276 16.23 -2.18 -26.43
CA PRO A 276 15.17 -2.94 -25.74
C PRO A 276 15.19 -2.78 -24.22
N ASP A 277 16.38 -2.71 -23.62
CA ASP A 277 16.59 -2.55 -22.17
C ASP A 277 16.65 -1.08 -21.72
N GLN A 278 16.51 -0.14 -22.65
CA GLN A 278 16.43 1.28 -22.32
C GLN A 278 15.05 1.61 -21.74
N PRO A 279 14.98 2.55 -20.78
CA PRO A 279 13.70 2.97 -20.23
C PRO A 279 12.90 3.79 -21.22
N THR A 280 11.60 3.52 -21.26
CA THR A 280 10.65 4.20 -22.14
C THR A 280 10.57 5.68 -21.83
N PHE A 281 10.53 6.08 -20.57
CA PHE A 281 10.51 7.49 -20.20
C PHE A 281 11.90 7.97 -19.79
N ARG A 282 12.42 8.90 -20.59
CA ARG A 282 13.73 9.53 -20.43
C ARG A 282 13.58 11.01 -20.06
N ALA A 283 14.42 11.47 -19.15
CA ALA A 283 14.50 12.88 -18.86
C ALA A 283 15.09 13.60 -20.07
N LEU A 284 14.46 14.72 -20.44
CA LEU A 284 14.91 15.58 -21.53
C LEU A 284 15.40 16.92 -20.97
N THR A 285 16.34 17.54 -21.67
CA THR A 285 16.74 18.93 -21.45
C THR A 285 15.63 19.85 -21.95
N VAL A 286 15.72 21.16 -21.63
CA VAL A 286 14.78 22.17 -22.13
C VAL A 286 14.72 22.25 -23.66
N LYS A 287 15.80 21.84 -24.35
CA LYS A 287 15.89 21.78 -25.81
C LYS A 287 15.37 20.46 -26.40
N GLY A 288 14.87 19.53 -25.58
CA GLY A 288 14.32 18.26 -26.04
C GLY A 288 15.34 17.14 -26.31
N GLY A 289 16.61 17.33 -25.93
CA GLY A 289 17.65 16.29 -26.00
C GLY A 289 17.71 15.44 -24.73
N LEU A 290 18.39 14.29 -24.76
CA LEU A 290 18.53 13.42 -23.58
C LEU A 290 19.32 14.13 -22.47
N ARG A 291 18.80 14.05 -21.23
CA ARG A 291 19.55 14.47 -20.05
C ARG A 291 20.62 13.43 -19.72
N SER A 292 21.86 13.88 -19.57
CA SER A 292 22.95 13.03 -19.08
C SER A 292 22.88 12.88 -17.55
N TYR A 293 23.26 11.69 -17.08
CA TYR A 293 23.38 11.36 -15.66
C TYR A 293 24.76 10.75 -15.41
N PRO A 294 25.31 10.89 -14.19
CA PRO A 294 26.51 10.16 -13.78
C PRO A 294 26.35 8.64 -13.99
N ALA A 295 27.43 7.96 -14.41
CA ALA A 295 27.41 6.53 -14.74
C ALA A 295 27.13 5.64 -13.52
N ASP A 296 27.57 6.07 -12.35
CA ASP A 296 27.39 5.43 -11.04
C ASP A 296 25.99 5.64 -10.45
N ARG A 297 25.10 6.39 -11.13
CA ARG A 297 23.74 6.60 -10.67
C ARG A 297 23.01 5.25 -10.58
N LYS A 298 22.60 4.85 -9.37
CA LYS A 298 21.87 3.60 -9.09
C LYS A 298 20.69 3.30 -10.03
N ARG A 299 19.89 4.31 -10.40
CA ARG A 299 18.76 4.14 -11.36
C ARG A 299 19.15 4.29 -12.85
N GLY A 300 20.43 4.44 -13.15
CA GLY A 300 20.99 4.63 -14.48
C GLY A 300 20.33 5.81 -15.20
N THR A 301 19.80 5.54 -16.39
CA THR A 301 19.16 6.54 -17.26
C THR A 301 17.66 6.73 -17.00
N ARG A 302 17.07 5.96 -16.07
CA ARG A 302 15.62 5.98 -15.77
C ARG A 302 15.20 7.28 -15.07
N MET A 303 14.07 7.86 -15.47
CA MET A 303 13.46 8.99 -14.73
C MET A 303 13.03 8.55 -13.33
N ARG A 304 13.18 9.42 -12.32
CA ARG A 304 12.67 9.12 -10.96
C ARG A 304 11.14 9.12 -10.97
N PRO A 305 10.46 8.25 -10.21
CA PRO A 305 8.98 8.28 -10.10
C PRO A 305 8.45 9.67 -9.71
N GLY A 306 9.10 10.33 -8.73
CA GLY A 306 8.75 11.70 -8.34
C GLY A 306 8.88 12.71 -9.48
N SER A 307 9.86 12.58 -10.36
CA SER A 307 9.99 13.45 -11.53
C SER A 307 8.88 13.24 -12.56
N LEU A 308 8.38 12.01 -12.71
CA LEU A 308 7.19 11.76 -13.55
C LEU A 308 5.94 12.36 -12.90
N ASN A 309 5.78 12.23 -11.59
CA ASN A 309 4.71 12.89 -10.84
C ASN A 309 4.74 14.42 -11.01
N GLU A 310 5.90 15.05 -10.85
CA GLU A 310 6.08 16.49 -11.06
C GLU A 310 5.73 16.91 -12.50
N ARG A 311 6.05 16.10 -13.52
CA ARG A 311 5.63 16.39 -14.89
C ARG A 311 4.13 16.26 -15.08
N LEU A 312 3.53 15.20 -14.59
CA LEU A 312 2.08 15.02 -14.65
C LEU A 312 1.33 16.17 -13.93
N GLN A 313 1.86 16.67 -12.81
CA GLN A 313 1.34 17.85 -12.12
C GLN A 313 1.47 19.12 -12.96
N LEU A 314 2.65 19.35 -13.55
CA LEU A 314 2.88 20.50 -14.44
C LEU A 314 1.91 20.50 -15.63
N LEU A 315 1.68 19.34 -16.25
CA LEU A 315 0.75 19.22 -17.38
C LEU A 315 -0.70 19.54 -16.95
N ALA A 316 -1.11 19.07 -15.76
CA ALA A 316 -2.41 19.42 -15.21
C ALA A 316 -2.53 20.91 -14.88
N GLU A 317 -1.47 21.53 -14.35
CA GLU A 317 -1.40 22.98 -14.13
C GLU A 317 -1.52 23.78 -15.44
N GLN A 318 -0.78 23.38 -16.47
CA GLN A 318 -0.82 24.01 -17.80
C GLN A 318 -2.20 23.90 -18.48
N ALA A 319 -2.92 22.80 -18.24
CA ALA A 319 -4.29 22.60 -18.69
C ALA A 319 -5.35 23.35 -17.84
N GLY A 320 -4.93 24.06 -16.79
CA GLY A 320 -5.83 24.75 -15.86
C GLY A 320 -6.66 23.80 -14.99
N VAL A 321 -6.16 22.58 -14.73
CA VAL A 321 -6.80 21.56 -13.88
C VAL A 321 -5.87 21.05 -12.76
N PRO A 322 -5.18 21.92 -11.99
CA PRO A 322 -4.31 21.47 -10.90
C PRO A 322 -5.06 20.76 -9.76
N TYR A 323 -6.37 21.01 -9.65
CA TYR A 323 -7.27 20.41 -8.68
C TYR A 323 -8.56 19.94 -9.37
N ILE A 324 -9.08 18.81 -8.93
CA ILE A 324 -10.38 18.25 -9.35
C ILE A 324 -11.13 17.88 -8.08
N ASP A 325 -12.34 18.40 -7.90
CA ASP A 325 -13.16 18.25 -6.69
C ASP A 325 -12.40 18.52 -5.39
N GLY A 326 -11.65 19.63 -5.36
CA GLY A 326 -10.85 20.05 -4.21
C GLY A 326 -9.62 19.18 -3.91
N LYS A 327 -9.35 18.14 -4.73
CA LYS A 327 -8.21 17.24 -4.57
C LYS A 327 -7.12 17.59 -5.57
N LYS A 328 -5.87 17.59 -5.14
CA LYS A 328 -4.72 17.89 -6.00
C LYS A 328 -4.52 16.77 -7.02
N VAL A 329 -4.21 17.15 -8.26
CA VAL A 329 -3.77 16.20 -9.29
C VAL A 329 -2.36 15.70 -8.97
N THR A 330 -2.15 14.39 -9.09
CA THR A 330 -0.86 13.72 -8.90
C THR A 330 -0.75 12.58 -9.92
N SER A 331 0.39 11.91 -10.00
CA SER A 331 0.57 10.71 -10.82
C SER A 331 -0.52 9.65 -10.62
N HIS A 332 -1.02 9.52 -9.39
CA HIS A 332 -2.04 8.55 -9.02
C HIS A 332 -3.44 8.93 -9.49
N SER A 333 -3.61 10.14 -10.05
CA SER A 333 -4.89 10.64 -10.50
C SER A 333 -5.42 9.92 -11.73
N TRP A 334 -4.56 9.57 -12.68
CA TRP A 334 -4.96 8.81 -13.87
C TRP A 334 -5.40 7.38 -13.55
N ARG A 335 -4.68 6.73 -12.62
CA ARG A 335 -5.06 5.40 -12.14
C ARG A 335 -6.44 5.39 -11.49
N ALA A 336 -6.76 6.44 -10.72
CA ALA A 336 -8.07 6.58 -10.12
C ALA A 336 -9.14 6.98 -11.13
N GLY A 337 -8.85 7.95 -11.99
CA GLY A 337 -9.77 8.41 -13.03
C GLY A 337 -10.22 7.28 -13.94
N ALA A 338 -9.29 6.49 -14.48
CA ALA A 338 -9.65 5.35 -15.31
C ALA A 338 -10.50 4.31 -14.56
N ASN A 339 -10.27 4.10 -13.26
CA ASN A 339 -11.12 3.23 -12.46
C ASN A 339 -12.50 3.83 -12.17
N THR A 340 -12.58 5.13 -11.88
CA THR A 340 -13.84 5.86 -11.74
C THR A 340 -14.66 5.74 -13.03
N ASP A 341 -14.07 6.02 -14.19
CA ASP A 341 -14.75 5.90 -15.49
C ASP A 341 -15.28 4.48 -15.72
N MET A 342 -14.46 3.45 -15.44
CA MET A 342 -14.89 2.06 -15.55
C MET A 342 -16.03 1.73 -14.57
N ALA A 343 -15.96 2.22 -13.33
CA ALA A 343 -17.00 2.00 -12.32
C ALA A 343 -18.32 2.67 -12.70
N GLU A 344 -18.27 3.92 -13.18
CA GLU A 344 -19.44 4.67 -13.67
C GLU A 344 -20.08 4.02 -14.90
N LYS A 345 -19.30 3.35 -15.74
CA LYS A 345 -19.81 2.55 -16.87
C LYS A 345 -20.20 1.12 -16.49
N GLY A 346 -20.22 0.79 -15.20
CA GLY A 346 -20.69 -0.51 -14.71
C GLY A 346 -19.74 -1.68 -15.00
N VAL A 347 -18.46 -1.42 -15.28
CA VAL A 347 -17.47 -2.48 -15.49
C VAL A 347 -17.31 -3.31 -14.21
N PRO A 348 -17.43 -4.65 -14.29
CA PRO A 348 -17.36 -5.51 -13.11
C PRO A 348 -16.09 -5.32 -12.28
N LEU A 349 -16.20 -5.41 -10.95
CA LEU A 349 -15.07 -5.25 -10.03
C LEU A 349 -13.91 -6.19 -10.37
N ALA A 350 -14.19 -7.43 -10.75
CA ALA A 350 -13.15 -8.40 -11.14
C ALA A 350 -12.33 -7.94 -12.35
N GLU A 351 -12.98 -7.33 -13.35
CA GLU A 351 -12.31 -6.80 -14.53
C GLU A 351 -11.50 -5.54 -14.20
N ARG A 352 -12.05 -4.65 -13.37
CA ARG A 352 -11.31 -3.49 -12.84
C ARG A 352 -10.11 -3.91 -12.00
N ASN A 353 -10.24 -4.95 -11.17
CA ASN A 353 -9.15 -5.58 -10.41
C ASN A 353 -8.04 -6.09 -11.32
N ARG A 354 -8.40 -6.81 -12.39
CA ARG A 354 -7.43 -7.26 -13.39
C ARG A 354 -6.73 -6.10 -14.09
N ALA A 355 -7.49 -5.10 -14.55
CA ALA A 355 -6.96 -3.93 -15.24
C ALA A 355 -6.02 -3.10 -14.35
N GLY A 356 -6.43 -2.88 -13.10
CA GLY A 356 -5.65 -2.16 -12.09
C GLY A 356 -4.55 -3.01 -11.47
N ARG A 357 -4.47 -4.32 -11.70
CA ARG A 357 -3.54 -5.21 -10.97
C ARG A 357 -3.76 -5.12 -9.45
N TRP A 358 -5.01 -5.05 -9.01
CA TRP A 358 -5.38 -5.26 -7.62
C TRP A 358 -5.51 -6.76 -7.35
N ALA A 359 -5.30 -7.19 -6.10
CA ALA A 359 -5.43 -8.61 -5.75
C ALA A 359 -6.85 -9.12 -6.02
N ASP A 360 -6.97 -10.39 -6.40
CA ASP A 360 -8.28 -11.02 -6.60
C ASP A 360 -9.11 -10.95 -5.31
N GLY A 361 -10.39 -10.63 -5.45
CA GLY A 361 -11.30 -10.37 -4.31
C GLY A 361 -11.05 -9.06 -3.56
N SER A 362 -10.09 -8.23 -3.97
CA SER A 362 -9.86 -6.93 -3.31
C SER A 362 -10.96 -5.93 -3.62
N HIS A 363 -11.45 -5.22 -2.60
CA HIS A 363 -12.32 -4.05 -2.77
C HIS A 363 -11.54 -2.74 -2.93
N THR A 364 -10.23 -2.79 -3.16
CA THR A 364 -9.39 -1.58 -3.28
C THR A 364 -9.87 -0.67 -4.41
N ALA A 365 -10.29 -1.25 -5.53
CA ALA A 365 -10.83 -0.48 -6.66
C ALA A 365 -12.01 0.41 -6.23
N ASP A 366 -12.91 -0.09 -5.39
CA ASP A 366 -14.09 0.66 -4.93
C ASP A 366 -13.78 1.55 -3.73
N THR A 367 -13.02 1.05 -2.76
CA THR A 367 -12.82 1.74 -1.47
C THR A 367 -11.73 2.81 -1.50
N VAL A 368 -10.83 2.79 -2.50
CA VAL A 368 -9.66 3.70 -2.57
C VAL A 368 -9.60 4.48 -3.89
N TYR A 369 -10.12 3.92 -4.97
CA TYR A 369 -9.96 4.45 -6.33
C TYR A 369 -11.27 4.82 -7.01
N ASP A 370 -12.44 4.47 -6.47
CA ASP A 370 -13.70 5.02 -6.95
C ASP A 370 -13.86 6.43 -6.35
N ARG A 371 -13.85 7.43 -7.23
CA ARG A 371 -13.90 8.86 -6.89
C ARG A 371 -14.89 9.54 -7.83
N ARG A 372 -16.14 9.10 -7.78
CA ARG A 372 -17.23 9.67 -8.59
C ARG A 372 -17.28 11.17 -8.40
N HIS A 373 -17.33 11.88 -9.51
CA HIS A 373 -17.40 13.34 -9.54
C HIS A 373 -18.86 13.81 -9.51
N GLY A 374 -19.10 14.98 -8.93
CA GLY A 374 -20.40 15.66 -8.98
C GLY A 374 -21.50 15.11 -8.07
N VAL A 375 -22.74 15.56 -8.32
CA VAL A 375 -23.95 15.04 -7.65
C VAL A 375 -24.23 13.64 -8.19
N GLY A 376 -24.31 12.65 -7.31
CA GLY A 376 -24.51 11.26 -7.73
C GLY A 376 -25.67 11.12 -8.71
N THR A 377 -25.46 10.40 -9.81
CA THR A 377 -26.45 10.23 -10.90
C THR A 377 -27.42 9.08 -10.66
N SER A 378 -27.28 8.38 -9.53
CA SER A 378 -28.11 7.24 -9.16
C SER A 378 -28.41 7.27 -7.67
N ASP A 379 -29.66 7.50 -7.29
CA ASP A 379 -30.15 7.25 -5.95
C ASP A 379 -30.79 5.85 -5.93
N PRO A 380 -30.44 4.94 -5.01
CA PRO A 380 -31.20 3.70 -4.83
C PRO A 380 -32.71 3.92 -4.66
N LEU A 381 -33.13 5.09 -4.14
CA LEU A 381 -34.53 5.51 -4.03
C LEU A 381 -35.18 5.84 -5.38
N ASP A 382 -34.43 6.07 -6.46
CA ASP A 382 -35.00 6.21 -7.81
C ASP A 382 -35.73 4.93 -8.25
N LYS A 383 -35.37 3.78 -7.66
CA LYS A 383 -36.05 2.50 -7.87
C LYS A 383 -37.31 2.33 -7.04
N VAL A 384 -37.52 3.18 -6.03
CA VAL A 384 -38.71 3.15 -5.20
C VAL A 384 -39.80 3.95 -5.90
N PRO A 385 -40.98 3.36 -6.21
CA PRO A 385 -42.06 4.10 -6.84
C PRO A 385 -42.46 5.33 -6.02
N GLN A 386 -42.65 6.46 -6.68
CA GLN A 386 -43.13 7.67 -6.03
C GLN A 386 -44.49 7.43 -5.37
N TYR A 387 -44.62 7.88 -4.12
CA TYR A 387 -45.89 7.81 -3.39
C TYR A 387 -46.95 8.65 -4.13
N GLY A 388 -48.04 8.00 -4.57
CA GLY A 388 -49.10 8.65 -5.36
C GLY A 388 -48.84 8.66 -6.88
N GLY A 389 -47.77 8.03 -7.36
CA GLY A 389 -47.51 7.87 -8.79
C GLY A 389 -48.55 6.98 -9.51
N PRO A 390 -48.46 6.85 -10.85
CA PRO A 390 -49.47 6.19 -11.68
C PRO A 390 -49.75 4.73 -11.30
N ALA A 391 -48.77 4.02 -10.73
CA ALA A 391 -48.97 2.67 -10.21
C ALA A 391 -49.99 2.61 -9.05
N ARG A 392 -50.07 3.67 -8.22
CA ARG A 392 -51.06 3.77 -7.14
C ARG A 392 -52.41 4.27 -7.65
N ALA A 393 -52.43 5.13 -8.67
CA ALA A 393 -53.66 5.54 -9.34
C ALA A 393 -54.36 4.33 -9.98
N ALA A 394 -53.60 3.46 -10.66
CA ALA A 394 -54.10 2.21 -11.22
C ALA A 394 -54.65 1.26 -10.14
N VAL A 395 -53.96 1.12 -9.00
CA VAL A 395 -54.43 0.27 -7.88
C VAL A 395 -55.63 0.90 -7.14
N ALA A 396 -55.69 2.22 -7.01
CA ALA A 396 -56.84 2.92 -6.43
C ALA A 396 -58.07 2.82 -7.35
N GLN A 397 -57.86 2.94 -8.66
CA GLN A 397 -58.91 2.79 -9.68
C GLN A 397 -59.44 1.35 -9.71
N ALA A 398 -58.56 0.34 -9.69
CA ALA A 398 -58.94 -1.07 -9.61
C ALA A 398 -59.64 -1.46 -8.28
N ARG A 399 -59.43 -0.69 -7.20
CA ARG A 399 -60.14 -0.87 -5.91
C ARG A 399 -61.46 -0.11 -5.83
N ALA A 400 -61.65 0.90 -6.68
CA ALA A 400 -62.87 1.71 -6.75
C ALA A 400 -63.89 1.14 -7.75
N GLU A 401 -63.49 0.22 -8.63
CA GLU A 401 -64.43 -0.52 -9.47
C GLU A 401 -65.32 -1.43 -8.61
N PRO A 402 -66.65 -1.29 -8.67
CA PRO A 402 -67.56 -2.18 -7.96
C PRO A 402 -67.35 -3.60 -8.47
N ARG A 403 -67.15 -4.56 -7.55
CA ARG A 403 -67.22 -5.98 -7.88
C ARG A 403 -68.58 -6.21 -8.54
N VAL A 404 -68.57 -6.60 -9.81
CA VAL A 404 -69.76 -7.05 -10.50
C VAL A 404 -70.24 -8.29 -9.75
N ASP A 405 -71.41 -8.16 -9.10
CA ASP A 405 -72.07 -9.26 -8.43
C ASP A 405 -72.36 -10.37 -9.44
N ASP A 406 -72.00 -11.59 -9.03
CA ASP A 406 -72.18 -12.83 -9.77
C ASP A 406 -73.69 -13.03 -10.03
N PRO A 407 -74.16 -13.12 -11.29
CA PRO A 407 -75.59 -13.25 -11.55
C PRO A 407 -76.06 -14.63 -11.08
N ALA A 408 -77.07 -14.56 -10.22
CA ALA A 408 -77.88 -15.66 -9.69
C ALA A 408 -78.03 -16.85 -10.65
N GLN A 409 -77.75 -18.04 -10.11
CA GLN A 409 -78.23 -19.31 -10.66
C GLN A 409 -79.76 -19.31 -10.60
N THR A 410 -80.41 -19.22 -11.77
CA THR A 410 -81.81 -19.58 -11.97
C THR A 410 -81.91 -21.05 -12.35
N GLU A 411 -82.25 -21.90 -11.40
CA GLU A 411 -82.96 -23.17 -11.64
C GLU A 411 -84.41 -22.98 -11.23
N THR A 412 -85.32 -22.82 -12.20
CA THR A 412 -86.54 -23.63 -12.43
C THR A 412 -87.42 -23.00 -13.50
#